data_AF-A0A7S4N647-F1
#
_entry.id   AF-A0A7S4N647-F1
#
_cell.length_a   1.000
_cell.length_b   1.000
_cell.length_c   1.000
_cell.angle_alpha   90.00
_cell.angle_beta   90.00
_cell.angle_gamma   90.00
#
_symmetry.space_group_name_H-M   'P 1'
#
loop_
_entity.id
_entity.type
_entity.pdbx_description
1 polymer ?
#
loop_
_entity_poly.entity_id
_entity_poly.type
_entity_poly.pdbx_seq_one_letter_code
_entity_poly.pdbx_strand_id
1 'polypeptide(L)'
;MFLRRAALRVGRQYGLVARIHRPDSSLIAGRRSDIPARSESSSSSPPPANGSAFAHYTLNVDGALMKDSEGRPFSDILADDVSVIQGIGPNARSAMEALGIRTVEDLATYNYFLISRSIATLAETEKAEPGGRPEASEMNVDRAVDKPYRAKTFSEITDAPVAALYGLSEEKGAMMAETMGVKTVGDLAKLKYCRWAESIFLLSKYEK
;
A
#
# COMPACT_ATOMS: atom_id res chain seq x y z
N MET A 1 25.66 -50.72 -37.08
CA MET A 1 25.60 -49.63 -38.07
C MET A 1 25.32 -48.34 -37.33
N PHE A 2 26.26 -47.42 -37.41
CA PHE A 2 26.20 -46.07 -36.87
C PHE A 2 25.13 -45.21 -37.56
N LEU A 3 24.86 -44.05 -36.96
CA LEU A 3 24.20 -42.82 -37.46
C LEU A 3 22.79 -42.63 -36.90
N ARG A 4 22.40 -41.48 -36.31
CA ARG A 4 23.07 -40.23 -35.95
C ARG A 4 22.14 -39.52 -34.94
N ARG A 5 22.70 -38.97 -33.86
CA ARG A 5 22.04 -38.05 -32.94
C ARG A 5 21.66 -36.76 -33.68
N ALA A 6 20.41 -36.33 -33.58
CA ALA A 6 19.99 -34.95 -33.89
C ALA A 6 19.82 -34.20 -32.56
N ALA A 7 20.82 -33.42 -32.20
CA ALA A 7 20.76 -32.49 -31.09
C ALA A 7 20.07 -31.20 -31.55
N LEU A 8 18.83 -30.98 -31.12
CA LEU A 8 18.15 -29.69 -31.25
C LEU A 8 18.69 -28.75 -30.17
N ARG A 9 19.67 -27.94 -30.57
CA ARG A 9 20.23 -26.82 -29.82
C ARG A 9 19.23 -25.66 -29.92
N VAL A 10 18.29 -25.54 -28.98
CA VAL A 10 17.43 -24.35 -28.88
C VAL A 10 18.22 -23.27 -28.15
N GLY A 11 18.55 -22.23 -28.93
CA GLY A 11 19.36 -21.09 -28.51
C GLY A 11 18.70 -20.28 -27.40
N ARG A 12 19.53 -19.91 -26.43
CA ARG A 12 19.25 -18.97 -25.35
C ARG A 12 19.52 -17.56 -25.90
N GLN A 13 18.49 -16.82 -26.31
CA GLN A 13 18.59 -15.38 -26.57
C GLN A 13 17.25 -14.69 -26.32
N TYR A 14 17.08 -14.14 -25.12
CA TYR A 14 16.21 -12.98 -24.88
C TYR A 14 16.90 -12.06 -23.87
N GLY A 15 17.95 -11.39 -24.34
CA GLY A 15 18.46 -10.16 -23.76
C GLY A 15 18.06 -9.02 -24.68
N LEU A 16 16.81 -8.55 -24.59
CA LEU A 16 16.38 -7.33 -25.28
C LEU A 16 16.46 -6.18 -24.27
N VAL A 17 17.62 -5.54 -24.20
CA VAL A 17 17.78 -4.27 -23.50
C VAL A 17 17.06 -3.23 -24.37
N ALA A 18 15.86 -2.81 -23.93
CA ALA A 18 15.14 -1.72 -24.56
C ALA A 18 16.00 -0.45 -24.42
N ARG A 19 16.68 -0.09 -25.51
CA ARG A 19 17.43 1.16 -25.63
C ARG A 19 16.38 2.27 -25.71
N ILE A 20 16.11 2.92 -24.57
CA ILE A 20 15.23 4.10 -24.50
C ILE A 20 15.80 5.13 -25.47
N HIS A 21 15.06 5.37 -26.56
CA HIS A 21 15.33 6.44 -27.50
C HIS A 21 15.12 7.75 -26.75
N ARG A 22 16.22 8.47 -26.46
CA ARG A 22 16.13 9.84 -25.95
C ARG A 22 15.54 10.70 -27.08
N PRO A 23 14.39 11.36 -26.89
CA PRO A 23 13.92 12.30 -27.88
C PRO A 23 14.90 13.49 -27.97
N ASP A 24 15.13 13.91 -29.20
CA ASP A 24 16.01 15.01 -29.61
C ASP A 24 15.67 16.29 -28.84
N SER A 25 16.66 16.79 -28.09
CA SER A 25 16.55 17.95 -27.20
C SER A 25 16.51 19.31 -27.91
N SER A 26 16.26 19.33 -29.22
CA SER A 26 16.23 20.55 -30.04
C SER A 26 14.83 21.11 -30.32
N LEU A 27 13.74 20.51 -29.82
CA LEU A 27 12.36 20.96 -30.07
C LEU A 27 11.63 21.61 -28.87
N ILE A 28 12.33 21.93 -27.78
CA ILE A 28 11.77 22.74 -26.67
C ILE A 28 12.51 24.08 -26.58
N ALA A 29 12.49 24.83 -27.67
CA ALA A 29 12.95 26.22 -27.72
C ALA A 29 11.75 27.10 -28.09
N GLY A 30 10.94 27.49 -27.10
CA GLY A 30 9.84 28.43 -27.33
C GLY A 30 8.68 28.34 -26.34
N ARG A 31 8.91 28.79 -25.11
CA ARG A 31 7.96 29.42 -24.15
C ARG A 31 8.55 29.34 -22.75
N ARG A 32 9.52 30.21 -22.49
CA ARG A 32 10.01 30.57 -21.15
C ARG A 32 9.87 32.07 -21.00
N SER A 33 8.64 32.52 -20.89
CA SER A 33 8.25 33.79 -20.29
C SER A 33 6.98 33.46 -19.52
N ASP A 34 6.88 33.90 -18.27
CA ASP A 34 5.73 33.73 -17.35
C ASP A 34 5.88 32.66 -16.25
N ILE A 35 7.10 32.35 -15.82
CA ILE A 35 7.31 31.90 -14.44
C ILE A 35 7.83 33.12 -13.67
N PRO A 36 7.07 33.70 -12.73
CA PRO A 36 7.61 34.77 -11.88
C PRO A 36 8.78 34.22 -11.06
N ALA A 37 9.88 34.96 -11.04
CA ALA A 37 11.04 34.65 -10.22
C ALA A 37 10.59 34.48 -8.76
N ARG A 38 10.90 33.33 -8.16
CA ARG A 38 10.74 33.10 -6.73
C ARG A 38 11.64 34.11 -6.03
N SER A 39 11.05 35.13 -5.42
CA SER A 39 11.80 36.01 -4.53
C SER A 39 12.31 35.18 -3.38
N GLU A 40 13.63 35.06 -3.26
CA GLU A 40 14.26 34.62 -2.03
C GLU A 40 14.03 35.73 -1.00
N SER A 41 12.89 35.67 -0.32
CA SER A 41 12.72 36.43 0.91
C SER A 41 13.64 35.82 1.95
N SER A 42 14.81 36.43 2.14
CA SER A 42 15.69 36.21 3.27
C SER A 42 14.98 36.67 4.55
N SER A 43 14.06 35.85 5.07
CA SER A 43 13.58 36.02 6.45
C SER A 43 14.62 35.37 7.36
N SER A 44 15.62 36.15 7.78
CA SER A 44 16.46 35.80 8.92
C SER A 44 15.62 35.92 10.19
N SER A 45 14.76 34.93 10.44
CA SER A 45 14.12 34.80 11.74
C SER A 45 15.19 34.41 12.75
N PRO A 46 15.30 35.10 13.90
CA PRO A 46 16.25 34.71 14.94
C PRO A 46 15.92 33.29 15.43
N PRO A 47 16.93 32.51 15.86
CA PRO A 47 16.68 31.19 16.41
C PRO A 47 15.76 31.35 17.65
N PRO A 48 14.75 30.48 17.83
CA PRO A 48 13.89 30.58 18.98
C PRO A 48 14.73 30.39 20.25
N ALA A 49 14.76 31.42 21.08
CA ALA A 49 15.37 31.36 22.38
C ALA A 49 14.55 30.40 23.26
N ASN A 50 15.12 29.23 23.59
CA ASN A 50 14.60 28.24 24.53
C ASN A 50 13.20 27.65 24.24
N GLY A 51 12.75 27.67 22.98
CA GLY A 51 11.54 26.99 22.52
C GLY A 51 11.86 26.11 21.32
N SER A 52 11.30 24.90 21.26
CA SER A 52 11.45 24.00 20.11
C SER A 52 11.24 24.76 18.80
N ALA A 53 12.03 24.47 17.75
CA ALA A 53 11.80 25.00 16.39
C ALA A 53 10.38 24.71 15.87
N PHE A 54 9.64 23.84 16.56
CA PHE A 54 8.26 23.47 16.29
C PHE A 54 7.20 24.19 17.14
N ALA A 55 7.55 25.23 17.91
CA ALA A 55 6.65 25.87 18.88
C ALA A 55 5.32 26.44 18.32
N HIS A 56 5.22 26.66 17.01
CA HIS A 56 3.99 27.15 16.34
C HIS A 56 3.28 26.08 15.50
N TYR A 57 3.77 24.85 15.46
CA TYR A 57 3.19 23.78 14.67
C TYR A 57 2.08 23.09 15.46
N THR A 58 0.97 22.80 14.78
CA THR A 58 -0.23 22.19 15.38
C THR A 58 -0.57 20.81 14.79
N LEU A 59 0.15 20.38 13.75
CA LEU A 59 -0.04 19.07 13.11
C LEU A 59 0.23 17.97 14.15
N ASN A 60 -0.70 17.04 14.28
CA ASN A 60 -0.55 15.83 15.09
C ASN A 60 -1.47 14.72 14.57
N VAL A 61 -1.29 13.52 15.09
CA VAL A 61 -2.15 12.34 14.88
C VAL A 61 -2.46 11.66 16.21
N ASP A 62 -2.56 12.44 17.29
CA ASP A 62 -2.58 11.91 18.66
C ASP A 62 -3.75 10.94 18.90
N GLY A 63 -4.88 11.12 18.19
CA GLY A 63 -6.01 10.19 18.22
C GLY A 63 -5.79 8.84 17.52
N ALA A 64 -4.62 8.61 16.92
CA ALA A 64 -4.23 7.32 16.34
C ALA A 64 -3.12 6.63 17.14
N LEU A 65 -2.52 7.31 18.12
CA LEU A 65 -1.34 6.85 18.85
C LEU A 65 -1.61 6.69 20.35
N MET A 66 -0.79 5.88 21.01
CA MET A 66 -0.71 5.83 22.46
C MET A 66 -0.02 7.10 23.00
N LYS A 67 -0.35 7.48 24.24
CA LYS A 67 0.03 8.78 24.84
C LYS A 67 1.54 9.04 24.87
N ASP A 68 2.32 7.98 25.02
CA ASP A 68 3.79 8.00 25.05
C ASP A 68 4.43 8.18 23.67
N SER A 69 3.66 7.98 22.61
CA SER A 69 4.10 8.08 21.21
C SER A 69 3.63 9.36 20.51
N GLU A 70 2.77 10.15 21.15
CA GLU A 70 2.30 11.44 20.65
C GLU A 70 3.44 12.43 20.41
N GLY A 71 3.34 13.23 19.35
CA GLY A 71 4.32 14.27 18.99
C GLY A 71 5.66 13.78 18.45
N ARG A 72 5.88 12.46 18.33
CA ARG A 72 7.07 11.89 17.69
C ARG A 72 7.01 12.03 16.17
N PRO A 73 8.16 12.09 15.47
CA PRO A 73 8.22 11.97 14.02
C PRO A 73 7.58 10.65 13.54
N PHE A 74 6.90 10.68 12.39
CA PHE A 74 6.36 9.49 11.75
C PHE A 74 7.43 8.44 11.48
N SER A 75 8.61 8.87 11.03
CA SER A 75 9.78 8.00 10.80
C SER A 75 10.18 7.19 12.04
N ASP A 76 10.14 7.79 13.24
CA ASP A 76 10.43 7.09 14.50
C ASP A 76 9.33 6.09 14.87
N ILE A 77 8.06 6.41 14.58
CA ILE A 77 6.90 5.56 14.89
C ILE A 77 6.91 4.27 14.06
N LEU A 78 7.44 4.30 12.83
CA LEU A 78 7.39 3.16 11.91
C LEU A 78 8.09 1.90 12.43
N ALA A 79 9.20 2.09 13.15
CA ALA A 79 9.99 0.99 13.72
C ALA A 79 9.39 0.45 15.03
N ASP A 80 8.43 1.15 15.63
CA ASP A 80 7.83 0.73 16.88
C ASP A 80 6.88 -0.45 16.69
N ASP A 81 6.62 -1.15 17.79
CA ASP A 81 5.62 -2.20 17.89
C ASP A 81 4.20 -1.68 17.57
N VAL A 82 3.37 -2.48 16.90
CA VAL A 82 1.98 -2.10 16.57
C VAL A 82 1.15 -1.63 17.77
N SER A 83 1.48 -2.02 19.00
CA SER A 83 0.79 -1.55 20.20
C SER A 83 0.89 -0.04 20.45
N VAL A 84 1.76 0.69 19.76
CA VAL A 84 1.74 2.17 19.78
C VAL A 84 0.52 2.76 19.08
N ILE A 85 -0.19 1.97 18.26
CA ILE A 85 -1.44 2.40 17.61
C ILE A 85 -2.61 2.26 18.58
N GLN A 86 -3.36 3.34 18.78
CA GLN A 86 -4.48 3.37 19.70
C GLN A 86 -5.56 2.34 19.32
N GLY A 87 -6.00 1.55 20.30
CA GLY A 87 -7.05 0.54 20.12
C GLY A 87 -6.55 -0.86 19.76
N ILE A 88 -5.26 -1.04 19.50
CA ILE A 88 -4.65 -2.37 19.38
C ILE A 88 -4.36 -2.92 20.77
N GLY A 89 -5.31 -3.70 21.31
CA GLY A 89 -5.14 -4.43 22.56
C GLY A 89 -4.28 -5.70 22.42
N PRO A 90 -3.94 -6.37 23.54
CA PRO A 90 -3.07 -7.55 23.53
C PRO A 90 -3.53 -8.67 22.59
N ASN A 91 -4.83 -8.95 22.52
CA ASN A 91 -5.36 -10.01 21.65
C ASN A 91 -5.17 -9.69 20.17
N ALA A 92 -5.45 -8.46 19.75
CA ALA A 92 -5.25 -8.01 18.38
C ALA A 92 -3.75 -7.99 18.02
N ARG A 93 -2.89 -7.54 18.94
CA ARG A 93 -1.43 -7.59 18.80
C ARG A 93 -0.93 -9.02 18.58
N SER A 94 -1.35 -9.98 19.42
CA SER A 94 -0.94 -11.39 19.26
C SER A 94 -1.41 -12.00 17.94
N ALA A 95 -2.62 -11.64 17.48
CA ALA A 95 -3.10 -12.07 16.17
C ALA A 95 -2.27 -11.46 15.03
N MET A 96 -1.94 -10.17 15.10
CA MET A 96 -1.06 -9.50 14.14
C MET A 96 0.33 -10.15 14.09
N GLU A 97 0.90 -10.51 15.23
CA GLU A 97 2.18 -11.21 15.28
C GLU A 97 2.13 -12.58 14.60
N ALA A 98 1.04 -13.34 14.76
CA ALA A 98 0.82 -14.60 14.04
C ALA A 98 0.65 -14.41 12.52
N LEU A 99 0.27 -13.21 12.08
CA LEU A 99 0.24 -12.81 10.67
C LEU A 99 1.60 -12.29 10.16
N GLY A 100 2.61 -12.20 11.03
CA GLY A 100 3.93 -11.65 10.72
C GLY A 100 3.98 -10.12 10.78
N ILE A 101 3.02 -9.49 11.45
CA ILE A 101 2.92 -8.04 11.60
C ILE A 101 3.36 -7.66 13.01
N ARG A 102 4.52 -7.02 13.16
CA ARG A 102 5.08 -6.64 14.46
C ARG A 102 5.22 -5.14 14.62
N THR A 103 5.61 -4.45 13.55
CA THR A 103 5.82 -3.01 13.58
C THR A 103 4.70 -2.23 12.89
N VAL A 104 4.65 -0.92 13.13
CA VAL A 104 3.76 -0.02 12.39
C VAL A 104 4.07 -0.06 10.89
N GLU A 105 5.34 -0.21 10.48
CA GLU A 105 5.71 -0.40 9.08
C GLU A 105 5.18 -1.72 8.49
N ASP A 106 5.26 -2.83 9.22
CA ASP A 106 4.68 -4.11 8.78
C ASP A 106 3.17 -3.96 8.56
N LEU A 107 2.48 -3.25 9.45
CA LEU A 107 1.05 -3.01 9.38
C LEU A 107 0.69 -2.10 8.21
N ALA A 108 1.51 -1.07 7.95
CA ALA A 108 1.35 -0.13 6.84
C ALA A 108 1.54 -0.80 5.48
N THR A 109 2.45 -1.77 5.41
CA THR A 109 2.82 -2.48 4.17
C THR A 109 2.18 -3.86 4.06
N TYR A 110 1.23 -4.18 4.94
CA TYR A 110 0.57 -5.47 4.99
C TYR A 110 -0.15 -5.77 3.67
N ASN A 111 0.41 -6.69 2.88
CA ASN A 111 0.01 -6.92 1.50
C ASN A 111 -1.48 -7.27 1.34
N TYR A 112 -2.04 -8.06 2.26
CA TYR A 112 -3.46 -8.42 2.20
C TYR A 112 -4.37 -7.20 2.40
N PHE A 113 -4.00 -6.29 3.31
CA PHE A 113 -4.71 -5.02 3.46
C PHE A 113 -4.61 -4.16 2.20
N LEU A 114 -3.42 -4.02 1.61
CA LEU A 114 -3.21 -3.22 0.40
C LEU A 114 -4.04 -3.75 -0.78
N ILE A 115 -4.06 -5.07 -0.98
CA ILE A 115 -4.88 -5.74 -1.98
C ILE A 115 -6.38 -5.49 -1.71
N SER A 116 -6.85 -5.78 -0.49
CA SER A 116 -8.24 -5.57 -0.10
C SER A 116 -8.69 -4.13 -0.34
N ARG A 117 -7.86 -3.17 0.04
CA ARG A 117 -8.13 -1.75 -0.16
C ARG A 117 -8.22 -1.38 -1.64
N SER A 118 -7.28 -1.83 -2.47
CA SER A 118 -7.31 -1.58 -3.91
C SER A 118 -8.54 -2.19 -4.58
N ILE A 119 -8.92 -3.42 -4.19
CA ILE A 119 -10.14 -4.07 -4.66
C ILE A 119 -11.37 -3.24 -4.28
N ALA A 120 -11.50 -2.84 -3.01
CA ALA A 120 -12.63 -2.05 -2.55
C ALA A 120 -12.72 -0.69 -3.26
N THR A 121 -11.59 -0.01 -3.47
CA THR A 121 -11.56 1.26 -4.21
C THR A 121 -12.02 1.10 -5.67
N LEU A 122 -11.61 0.02 -6.36
CA LEU A 122 -12.04 -0.20 -7.74
C LEU A 122 -13.47 -0.74 -7.84
N ALA A 123 -13.97 -1.44 -6.82
CA ALA A 123 -15.36 -1.87 -6.74
C ALA A 123 -16.33 -0.66 -6.84
N GLU A 124 -15.97 0.49 -6.26
CA GLU A 124 -16.76 1.73 -6.36
C GLU A 124 -16.94 2.23 -7.80
N THR A 125 -16.09 1.78 -8.73
CA THR A 125 -16.13 2.16 -10.15
C THR A 125 -16.77 1.10 -11.04
N GLU A 126 -17.09 -0.08 -10.50
CA GLU A 126 -17.73 -1.15 -11.26
C GLU A 126 -19.17 -0.79 -11.61
N LYS A 127 -19.49 -0.86 -12.90
CA LYS A 127 -20.89 -0.72 -13.35
C LYS A 127 -21.63 -2.01 -13.01
N ALA A 128 -22.69 -1.91 -12.20
CA ALA A 128 -23.51 -3.04 -11.75
C ALA A 128 -24.47 -3.60 -12.83
N GLU A 129 -24.10 -3.57 -14.11
CA GLU A 129 -24.95 -4.04 -15.20
C GLU A 129 -24.74 -5.55 -15.46
N PRO A 130 -25.82 -6.33 -15.68
CA PRO A 130 -25.71 -7.72 -16.13
C PRO A 130 -24.92 -7.79 -17.44
N GLY A 131 -23.79 -8.52 -17.43
CA GLY A 131 -22.86 -8.57 -18.56
C GLY A 131 -21.82 -7.44 -18.60
N GLY A 132 -21.66 -6.66 -17.52
CA GLY A 132 -20.80 -5.46 -17.41
C GLY A 132 -19.30 -5.64 -17.66
N ARG A 133 -18.84 -6.85 -17.98
CA ARG A 133 -17.48 -7.09 -18.49
C ARG A 133 -17.50 -7.01 -20.03
N PRO A 134 -16.73 -6.10 -20.64
CA PRO A 134 -16.55 -6.11 -22.09
C PRO A 134 -16.03 -7.46 -22.59
N GLU A 135 -16.55 -7.98 -23.70
CA GLU A 135 -16.21 -9.32 -24.23
C GLU A 135 -14.69 -9.52 -24.45
N ALA A 136 -13.97 -8.46 -24.81
CA ALA A 136 -12.52 -8.46 -25.03
C ALA A 136 -11.70 -8.07 -23.78
N SER A 137 -12.32 -7.97 -22.59
CA SER A 137 -11.60 -7.58 -21.38
C SER A 137 -10.64 -8.67 -20.92
N GLU A 138 -9.38 -8.30 -20.73
CA GLU A 138 -8.33 -9.15 -20.15
C GLU A 138 -8.01 -8.82 -18.68
N MET A 139 -8.71 -7.82 -18.10
CA MET A 139 -8.48 -7.36 -16.73
C MET A 139 -8.73 -8.48 -15.73
N ASN A 140 -7.76 -8.74 -14.85
CA ASN A 140 -7.85 -9.73 -13.78
C ASN A 140 -6.90 -9.37 -12.63
N VAL A 141 -7.12 -10.02 -11.49
CA VAL A 141 -6.24 -9.99 -10.31
C VAL A 141 -5.95 -11.41 -9.80
N ASP A 142 -5.75 -12.37 -10.72
CA ASP A 142 -5.68 -13.81 -10.42
C ASP A 142 -4.63 -14.22 -9.39
N ARG A 143 -3.61 -13.38 -9.19
CA ARG A 143 -2.53 -13.57 -8.21
C ARG A 143 -2.86 -13.02 -6.82
N ALA A 144 -3.93 -12.24 -6.70
CA ALA A 144 -4.39 -11.66 -5.45
C ALA A 144 -5.48 -12.50 -4.77
N VAL A 145 -6.21 -13.31 -5.54
CA VAL A 145 -7.36 -14.10 -5.07
C VAL A 145 -7.22 -15.58 -5.38
N ASP A 146 -7.84 -16.43 -4.56
CA ASP A 146 -7.90 -17.86 -4.78
C ASP A 146 -8.79 -18.21 -5.99
N LYS A 147 -8.58 -19.40 -6.57
CA LYS A 147 -9.20 -19.88 -7.81
C LYS A 147 -10.73 -19.70 -7.87
N PRO A 148 -11.51 -19.94 -6.80
CA PRO A 148 -12.97 -19.74 -6.85
C PRO A 148 -13.40 -18.29 -7.08
N TYR A 149 -12.53 -17.32 -6.80
CA TYR A 149 -12.82 -15.89 -6.82
C TYR A 149 -12.26 -15.16 -8.05
N ARG A 150 -11.51 -15.83 -8.93
CA ARG A 150 -10.85 -15.20 -10.08
C ARG A 150 -11.80 -14.65 -11.14
N ALA A 151 -13.00 -15.23 -11.24
CA ALA A 151 -14.03 -14.79 -12.19
C ALA A 151 -15.04 -13.80 -11.56
N LYS A 152 -14.82 -13.39 -10.31
CA LYS A 152 -15.72 -12.52 -9.56
C LYS A 152 -15.44 -11.04 -9.84
N THR A 153 -16.48 -10.21 -9.72
CA THR A 153 -16.33 -8.75 -9.73
C THR A 153 -15.59 -8.29 -8.47
N PHE A 154 -15.01 -7.09 -8.47
CA PHE A 154 -14.44 -6.52 -7.26
C PHE A 154 -15.48 -6.42 -6.15
N SER A 155 -16.72 -6.07 -6.48
CA SER A 155 -17.85 -6.02 -5.54
C SER A 155 -18.13 -7.38 -4.90
N GLU A 156 -18.21 -8.45 -5.70
CA GLU A 156 -18.36 -9.81 -5.18
C GLU A 156 -17.15 -10.24 -4.34
N ILE A 157 -15.94 -9.81 -4.69
CA ILE A 157 -14.74 -10.10 -3.90
C ILE A 157 -14.76 -9.31 -2.58
N THR A 158 -15.28 -8.09 -2.53
CA THR A 158 -15.39 -7.34 -1.26
C THR A 158 -16.28 -8.03 -0.24
N ASP A 159 -17.33 -8.72 -0.69
CA ASP A 159 -18.25 -9.48 0.17
C ASP A 159 -17.71 -10.88 0.52
N ALA A 160 -16.65 -11.33 -0.16
CA ALA A 160 -16.04 -12.62 0.08
C ALA A 160 -15.29 -12.65 1.44
N PRO A 161 -15.16 -13.84 2.07
CA PRO A 161 -14.33 -14.00 3.27
C PRO A 161 -12.87 -13.62 2.99
N VAL A 162 -12.11 -13.19 4.00
CA VAL A 162 -10.69 -12.85 3.80
C VAL A 162 -9.86 -13.99 3.21
N ALA A 163 -10.22 -15.25 3.49
CA ALA A 163 -9.59 -16.45 2.90
C ALA A 163 -9.76 -16.54 1.37
N ALA A 164 -10.58 -15.68 0.75
CA ALA A 164 -10.59 -15.48 -0.70
C ALA A 164 -9.28 -14.90 -1.25
N LEU A 165 -8.45 -14.27 -0.41
CA LEU A 165 -7.15 -13.75 -0.79
C LEU A 165 -6.11 -14.88 -0.90
N TYR A 166 -5.37 -14.86 -2.00
CA TYR A 166 -4.42 -15.93 -2.29
C TYR A 166 -3.34 -16.06 -1.20
N GLY A 167 -3.18 -17.26 -0.65
CA GLY A 167 -2.18 -17.57 0.37
C GLY A 167 -2.61 -17.23 1.81
N LEU A 168 -3.82 -16.73 2.02
CA LEU A 168 -4.38 -16.53 3.36
C LEU A 168 -5.27 -17.73 3.72
N SER A 169 -4.89 -18.49 4.75
CA SER A 169 -5.64 -19.68 5.18
C SER A 169 -6.95 -19.31 5.89
N GLU A 170 -7.89 -20.26 5.91
CA GLU A 170 -9.14 -20.14 6.67
C GLU A 170 -8.88 -19.93 8.17
N GLU A 171 -7.89 -20.61 8.75
CA GLU A 171 -7.48 -20.46 10.14
C GLU A 171 -7.06 -19.02 10.47
N LYS A 172 -6.25 -18.40 9.61
CA LYS A 172 -5.86 -16.99 9.75
C LYS A 172 -7.06 -16.07 9.59
N GLY A 173 -7.99 -16.40 8.69
CA GLY A 173 -9.24 -15.67 8.52
C GLY A 173 -10.13 -15.71 9.77
N ALA A 174 -10.30 -16.89 10.37
CA ALA A 174 -11.05 -17.06 11.61
C ALA A 174 -10.43 -16.27 12.77
N MET A 175 -9.10 -16.33 12.91
CA MET A 175 -8.37 -15.53 13.89
C MET A 175 -8.61 -14.03 13.72
N MET A 176 -8.58 -13.51 12.49
CA MET A 176 -8.88 -12.09 12.22
C MET A 176 -10.34 -11.72 12.57
N ALA A 177 -11.28 -12.61 12.28
CA ALA A 177 -12.69 -12.40 12.62
C ALA A 177 -12.91 -12.31 14.13
N GLU A 178 -12.26 -13.19 14.90
CA GLU A 178 -12.37 -13.26 16.36
C GLU A 178 -11.67 -12.09 17.07
N THR A 179 -10.49 -11.70 16.61
CA THR A 179 -9.63 -10.74 17.33
C THR A 179 -9.78 -9.30 16.87
N MET A 180 -10.12 -9.09 15.60
CA MET A 180 -10.21 -7.76 14.98
C MET A 180 -11.59 -7.48 14.36
N GLY A 181 -12.50 -8.45 14.38
CA GLY A 181 -13.83 -8.30 13.75
C GLY A 181 -13.80 -8.30 12.23
N VAL A 182 -12.70 -8.75 11.61
CA VAL A 182 -12.49 -8.72 10.16
C VAL A 182 -12.91 -10.06 9.56
N LYS A 183 -14.05 -10.09 8.85
CA LYS A 183 -14.61 -11.32 8.26
C LYS A 183 -14.41 -11.35 6.75
N THR A 184 -14.62 -10.21 6.11
CA THR A 184 -14.61 -10.07 4.65
C THR A 184 -13.40 -9.30 4.14
N VAL A 185 -13.11 -9.42 2.84
CA VAL A 185 -12.12 -8.58 2.15
C VAL A 185 -12.47 -7.10 2.33
N GLY A 186 -13.76 -6.75 2.31
CA GLY A 186 -14.25 -5.40 2.57
C GLY A 186 -14.01 -4.90 3.99
N ASP A 187 -14.13 -5.77 5.00
CA ASP A 187 -13.78 -5.42 6.38
C ASP A 187 -12.28 -5.14 6.51
N LEU A 188 -11.43 -5.98 5.90
CA LEU A 188 -9.99 -5.78 5.90
C LEU A 188 -9.62 -4.46 5.22
N ALA A 189 -10.23 -4.13 4.08
CA ALA A 189 -10.04 -2.86 3.36
C ALA A 189 -10.36 -1.61 4.21
N LYS A 190 -11.22 -1.75 5.22
CA LYS A 190 -11.71 -0.69 6.11
C LYS A 190 -11.05 -0.73 7.49
N LEU A 191 -10.12 -1.66 7.74
CA LEU A 191 -9.48 -1.80 9.03
C LEU A 191 -8.69 -0.52 9.38
N LYS A 192 -9.19 0.24 10.36
CA LYS A 192 -8.69 1.57 10.72
C LYS A 192 -7.20 1.59 11.07
N TYR A 193 -6.71 0.52 11.72
CA TYR A 193 -5.32 0.43 12.14
C TYR A 193 -4.36 0.42 10.95
N CYS A 194 -4.67 -0.37 9.91
CA CYS A 194 -3.88 -0.38 8.68
C CYS A 194 -3.98 0.95 7.93
N ARG A 195 -5.15 1.61 7.93
CA ARG A 195 -5.32 2.93 7.31
C ARG A 195 -4.47 4.01 7.97
N TRP A 196 -4.42 4.02 9.30
CA TRP A 196 -3.56 4.93 10.04
C TRP A 196 -2.08 4.64 9.79
N ALA A 197 -1.67 3.38 9.91
CA ALA A 197 -0.29 2.95 9.66
C ALA A 197 0.17 3.30 8.23
N GLU A 198 -0.65 3.01 7.22
CA GLU A 198 -0.37 3.36 5.83
C GLU A 198 -0.21 4.87 5.63
N SER A 199 -1.06 5.67 6.28
CA SER A 199 -0.99 7.14 6.20
C SER A 199 0.29 7.68 6.85
N ILE A 200 0.65 7.16 8.04
CA ILE A 200 1.90 7.49 8.75
C ILE A 200 3.10 7.13 7.86
N PHE A 201 3.11 5.92 7.30
CA PHE A 201 4.19 5.45 6.42
C PHE A 201 4.33 6.26 5.12
N LEU A 202 3.22 6.69 4.53
CA LEU A 202 3.28 7.51 3.34
C LEU A 202 3.78 8.92 3.65
N LEU A 203 3.27 9.54 4.72
CA LEU A 203 3.63 10.89 5.10
C LEU A 203 5.04 11.01 5.69
N SER A 204 5.59 9.95 6.28
CA SER A 204 6.98 9.94 6.76
C SER A 204 7.99 10.25 5.67
N LYS A 205 7.68 9.90 4.41
CA LYS A 205 8.53 10.19 3.23
C LYS A 205 8.64 11.67 2.89
N TYR A 206 7.79 12.49 3.51
CA TYR A 206 7.74 13.95 3.34
C TYR A 206 8.14 14.69 4.63
N GLU A 207 8.65 13.96 5.64
CA GLU A 207 9.31 14.56 6.80
C GLU A 207 10.69 15.13 6.43
N LYS A 208 11.16 16.08 7.23
CA LYS A 208 12.45 16.75 7.04
C LYS A 208 13.55 16.10 7.87
#